data_AF-A0A2E6X5T3-F1
#
_entry.id   AF-A0A2E6X5T3-F1
#
_cell.length_a   1.000
_cell.length_b   1.000
_cell.length_c   1.000
_cell.angle_alpha   90.00
_cell.angle_beta   90.00
_cell.angle_gamma   90.00
#
_symmetry.space_group_name_H-M   'P 1'
#
loop_
_entity.id
_entity.type
_entity.pdbx_description
1 polymer ?
#
loop_
_entity_poly.entity_id
_entity_poly.type
_entity_poly.pdbx_seq_one_letter_code
_entity_poly.pdbx_strand_id
1 'polypeptide(L)'
;MAKYIIILLFTGLFYVTAINSNAIKLADIKTLTLKVGSLTTGRRSSPVPQLQCTGYLCNYAPDTIQCTNKGTDGVDVQWACEADLPNTLSLSLHSMNCEGFKYPTDDYVLVGSCSLSYHLNGHVQRKNDIKGSTSSDIFTFFAIITIISIFCCGCQNRRIRYTNNGYDDLIVGAATGATAATFLRPRRRRYGWTGGWPRRRSGGSSILRTGKRRKAVGFCGTTRR
;
A
#
# COMPACT_ATOMS: atom_id res chain seq x y z
N MET A 1 -36.42 32.84 -61.27
CA MET A 1 -35.96 31.43 -61.27
C MET A 1 -34.44 31.31 -61.17
N ALA A 2 -33.64 32.08 -61.92
CA ALA A 2 -32.17 32.04 -61.87
C ALA A 2 -31.52 32.40 -60.51
N LYS A 3 -32.14 33.29 -59.71
CA LYS A 3 -31.62 33.71 -58.39
C LYS A 3 -31.57 32.57 -57.36
N TYR A 4 -32.52 31.64 -57.41
CA TYR A 4 -32.57 30.50 -56.47
C TYR A 4 -31.57 29.40 -56.84
N ILE A 5 -31.22 29.28 -58.13
CA ILE A 5 -30.22 28.31 -58.62
C ILE A 5 -28.81 28.68 -58.12
N ILE A 6 -28.47 29.98 -58.09
CA ILE A 6 -27.17 30.47 -57.58
C ILE A 6 -27.04 30.25 -56.07
N ILE A 7 -28.14 30.46 -55.32
CA ILE A 7 -28.16 30.22 -53.86
C ILE A 7 -28.00 28.73 -53.55
N LEU A 8 -28.69 27.85 -54.29
CA LEU A 8 -28.57 26.39 -54.11
C LEU A 8 -27.18 25.85 -54.48
N LEU A 9 -26.50 26.44 -55.47
CA LEU A 9 -25.12 26.10 -55.82
C LEU A 9 -24.11 26.57 -54.75
N PHE A 10 -24.30 27.75 -54.16
CA PHE A 10 -23.43 28.26 -53.09
C PHE A 10 -23.60 27.53 -51.76
N THR A 11 -24.82 27.07 -51.41
CA THR A 11 -25.06 26.27 -50.20
C THR A 11 -24.62 24.81 -50.36
N GLY A 12 -24.53 24.30 -51.59
CA GLY A 12 -24.05 22.95 -51.88
C GLY A 12 -22.51 22.80 -51.82
N LEU A 13 -21.76 23.85 -52.14
CA LEU A 13 -20.29 23.86 -52.12
C LEU A 13 -19.68 24.09 -50.73
N PHE A 14 -20.46 24.50 -49.74
CA PHE A 14 -19.98 24.79 -48.37
C PHE A 14 -20.18 23.65 -47.37
N TYR A 15 -20.58 22.46 -47.82
CA TYR A 15 -20.44 21.23 -47.03
C TYR A 15 -18.97 20.76 -47.12
N VAL A 16 -18.06 21.57 -46.59
CA VAL A 16 -16.72 21.08 -46.26
C VAL A 16 -16.92 20.08 -45.14
N THR A 17 -16.90 18.80 -45.48
CA THR A 17 -16.81 17.73 -44.49
C THR A 17 -15.53 17.98 -43.70
N ALA A 18 -15.66 18.45 -42.46
CA ALA A 18 -14.55 18.46 -41.52
C ALA A 18 -14.14 17.00 -41.31
N ILE A 19 -13.13 16.55 -42.05
CA ILE A 19 -12.47 15.28 -41.79
C ILE A 19 -11.76 15.51 -40.46
N ASN A 20 -12.39 15.08 -39.36
CA ASN A 20 -11.73 15.04 -38.05
C ASN A 20 -10.56 14.07 -38.18
N SER A 21 -9.38 14.58 -38.49
CA SER A 21 -8.16 13.80 -38.42
C SER A 21 -7.88 13.55 -36.94
N ASN A 22 -7.90 12.28 -36.53
CA ASN A 22 -7.45 11.86 -35.21
C ASN A 22 -5.91 11.92 -35.09
N ALA A 23 -5.28 12.91 -35.73
CA ALA A 23 -3.84 13.09 -35.82
C ALA A 23 -3.45 14.37 -35.08
N ILE A 24 -2.43 14.28 -34.24
CA ILE A 24 -1.87 15.43 -33.53
C ILE A 24 -0.35 15.37 -33.59
N LYS A 25 0.30 16.52 -33.79
CA LYS A 25 1.76 16.59 -33.72
C LYS A 25 2.21 16.32 -32.29
N LEU A 26 3.12 15.37 -32.11
CA LEU A 26 3.60 14.92 -30.80
C LEU A 26 4.15 16.08 -29.95
N ALA A 27 4.89 17.00 -30.58
CA ALA A 27 5.44 18.19 -29.93
C ALA A 27 4.38 19.17 -29.41
N ASP A 28 3.17 19.17 -30.00
CA ASP A 28 2.10 20.10 -29.64
C ASP A 28 1.22 19.57 -28.50
N ILE A 29 1.41 18.30 -28.11
CA ILE A 29 0.71 17.71 -26.97
C ILE A 29 1.23 18.36 -25.69
N LYS A 30 0.37 19.10 -24.99
CA LYS A 30 0.73 19.79 -23.73
C LYS A 30 0.76 18.84 -22.55
N THR A 31 -0.29 18.01 -22.43
CA THR A 31 -0.50 17.15 -21.26
C THR A 31 -1.16 15.84 -21.66
N LEU A 32 -0.73 14.75 -21.04
CA LEU A 32 -1.36 13.43 -21.13
C LEU A 32 -1.84 13.02 -19.75
N THR A 33 -3.07 12.50 -19.66
CA THR A 33 -3.60 11.92 -18.43
C THR A 33 -3.91 10.45 -18.72
N LEU A 34 -3.13 9.57 -18.11
CA LEU A 34 -3.19 8.13 -18.35
C LEU A 34 -3.80 7.45 -17.14
N LYS A 35 -4.68 6.48 -17.37
CA LYS A 35 -5.46 5.82 -16.32
C LYS A 35 -5.26 4.31 -16.31
N VAL A 36 -5.25 3.72 -15.13
CA VAL A 36 -5.24 2.27 -14.95
C VAL A 36 -6.53 1.66 -15.54
N GLY A 37 -6.42 0.46 -16.12
CA GLY A 37 -7.55 -0.25 -16.74
C GLY A 37 -8.06 0.34 -18.06
N SER A 38 -7.58 1.52 -18.47
CA SER A 38 -7.91 2.11 -19.77
C SER A 38 -6.98 1.61 -20.86
N LEU A 39 -7.53 1.34 -22.05
CA LEU A 39 -6.77 0.96 -23.24
C LEU A 39 -6.47 2.19 -24.10
N THR A 40 -5.38 2.13 -24.86
CA THR A 40 -5.06 3.10 -25.90
C THR A 40 -5.96 2.90 -27.11
N THR A 41 -6.16 3.95 -27.89
CA THR A 41 -6.69 3.79 -29.25
C THR A 41 -5.62 3.16 -30.13
N GLY A 42 -6.00 2.22 -30.99
CA GLY A 42 -5.12 1.65 -32.00
C GLY A 42 -5.79 1.68 -33.36
N ARG A 43 -5.04 2.06 -34.41
CA ARG A 43 -5.53 2.00 -35.79
C ARG A 43 -4.90 0.84 -36.54
N ARG A 44 -3.58 0.71 -36.41
CA ARG A 44 -2.80 -0.36 -37.04
C ARG A 44 -2.27 -1.35 -36.02
N SER A 45 -1.99 -0.87 -34.82
CA SER A 45 -1.59 -1.70 -33.70
C SER A 45 -2.78 -2.09 -32.83
N SER A 46 -2.68 -3.20 -32.12
CA SER A 46 -3.67 -3.56 -31.10
C SER A 46 -3.64 -2.56 -29.94
N PRO A 47 -4.82 -2.15 -29.42
CA PRO A 47 -4.94 -1.42 -28.16
C PRO A 47 -4.12 -2.05 -27.04
N VAL A 48 -3.38 -1.23 -26.29
CA VAL A 48 -2.58 -1.66 -25.12
C VAL A 48 -3.01 -0.89 -23.88
N PRO A 49 -2.72 -1.38 -22.65
CA PRO A 49 -2.96 -0.59 -21.45
C PRO A 49 -2.22 0.74 -21.49
N GLN A 50 -2.91 1.82 -21.12
CA GLN A 50 -2.34 3.17 -21.03
C GLN A 50 -1.23 3.26 -19.98
N LEU A 51 -1.35 2.50 -18.89
CA LEU A 51 -0.36 2.43 -17.82
C LEU A 51 0.16 1.00 -17.70
N GLN A 52 1.47 0.83 -17.88
CA GLN A 52 2.16 -0.45 -17.81
C GLN A 52 3.21 -0.40 -16.69
N CYS A 53 2.83 -0.91 -15.52
CA CYS A 53 3.72 -1.02 -14.38
C CYS A 53 4.51 -2.33 -14.46
N THR A 54 5.83 -2.27 -14.27
CA THR A 54 6.70 -3.43 -14.13
C THR A 54 7.33 -3.51 -12.74
N GLY A 55 7.52 -4.72 -12.23
CA GLY A 55 8.16 -5.00 -10.94
C GLY A 55 7.19 -5.39 -9.81
N TYR A 56 7.77 -5.70 -8.65
CA TYR A 56 7.04 -6.27 -7.50
C TYR A 56 6.19 -5.25 -6.72
N LEU A 57 6.39 -3.95 -6.99
CA LEU A 57 5.71 -2.85 -6.30
C LEU A 57 4.44 -2.39 -7.01
N CYS A 58 4.04 -3.01 -8.12
CA CYS A 58 2.86 -2.60 -8.90
C CYS A 58 1.52 -2.74 -8.18
N ASN A 59 1.46 -3.45 -7.05
CA ASN A 59 0.29 -3.42 -6.16
C ASN A 59 0.07 -2.04 -5.50
N TYR A 60 1.07 -1.17 -5.55
CA TYR A 60 1.01 0.24 -5.08
C TYR A 60 0.98 1.22 -6.25
N ALA A 61 0.72 0.74 -7.47
CA ALA A 61 0.58 1.57 -8.66
C ALA A 61 -0.50 2.65 -8.46
N PRO A 62 -0.28 3.88 -8.94
CA PRO A 62 -1.29 4.92 -8.90
C PRO A 62 -2.37 4.65 -9.97
N ASP A 63 -3.60 5.05 -9.69
CA ASP A 63 -4.71 4.89 -10.64
C ASP A 63 -4.60 5.84 -11.84
N THR A 64 -3.93 6.98 -11.66
CA THR A 64 -3.77 8.01 -12.68
C THR A 64 -2.37 8.61 -12.61
N ILE A 65 -1.75 8.78 -13.77
CA ILE A 65 -0.48 9.49 -13.93
C ILE A 65 -0.71 10.64 -14.92
N GLN A 66 -0.31 11.84 -14.54
CA GLN A 66 -0.40 13.02 -15.39
C GLN A 66 1.00 13.39 -15.89
N CYS A 67 1.17 13.41 -17.20
CA CYS A 67 2.42 13.77 -17.86
C CYS A 67 2.30 15.12 -18.54
N THR A 68 3.35 15.93 -18.39
CA THR A 68 3.48 17.26 -18.98
C THR A 68 4.65 17.27 -19.93
N ASN A 69 4.45 17.86 -21.11
CA ASN A 69 5.51 18.06 -22.08
C ASN A 69 6.48 19.14 -21.57
N LYS A 70 7.77 18.82 -21.51
CA LYS A 70 8.85 19.70 -21.05
C LYS A 70 9.70 20.26 -22.17
N GLY A 71 9.31 20.03 -23.42
CA GLY A 71 10.03 20.43 -24.61
C GLY A 71 10.64 19.23 -25.32
N THR A 72 11.56 19.52 -26.24
CA THR A 72 12.30 18.52 -27.02
C THR A 72 13.80 18.67 -26.78
N ASP A 73 14.52 17.57 -26.85
CA ASP A 73 15.98 17.53 -26.88
C ASP A 73 16.56 17.64 -28.30
N GLY A 74 15.71 17.93 -29.30
CA GLY A 74 16.05 17.97 -30.71
C GLY A 74 15.68 16.69 -31.48
N VAL A 75 15.36 15.59 -30.78
CA VAL A 75 14.96 14.31 -31.38
C VAL A 75 13.57 13.91 -30.92
N ASP A 76 13.35 13.85 -29.61
CA ASP A 76 12.08 13.39 -29.03
C ASP A 76 11.55 14.38 -27.99
N VAL A 77 10.26 14.23 -27.65
CA VAL A 77 9.61 15.01 -26.59
C VAL A 77 9.98 14.44 -25.23
N GLN A 78 10.38 15.33 -24.33
CA GLN A 78 10.69 15.03 -22.94
C GLN A 78 9.45 15.21 -22.06
N TRP A 79 9.06 14.16 -21.35
CA TRP A 79 7.89 14.13 -20.49
C TRP A 79 8.29 14.19 -19.02
N ALA A 80 7.59 15.01 -18.24
CA ALA A 80 7.59 14.90 -16.79
C ALA A 80 6.24 14.39 -16.31
N CYS A 81 6.23 13.22 -15.67
CA CYS A 81 5.01 12.62 -15.16
C CYS A 81 4.95 12.68 -13.64
N GLU A 82 3.77 13.01 -13.12
CA GLU A 82 3.47 13.13 -11.70
C GLU A 82 2.38 12.15 -11.30
N ALA A 83 2.54 11.56 -10.11
CA ALA A 83 1.52 10.70 -9.50
C ALA A 83 1.57 10.77 -7.97
N ASP A 84 0.43 10.53 -7.32
CA ASP A 84 0.34 10.50 -5.86
C ASP A 84 0.80 9.16 -5.30
N LEU A 85 1.97 9.15 -4.68
CA LEU A 85 2.58 7.96 -4.11
C LEU A 85 2.91 8.15 -2.61
N PRO A 86 3.01 7.05 -1.84
CA PRO A 86 3.59 7.09 -0.50
C PRO A 86 4.98 7.71 -0.53
N ASN A 87 5.35 8.46 0.52
CA ASN A 87 6.68 9.07 0.60
C ASN A 87 7.85 8.09 0.49
N THR A 88 7.63 6.82 0.78
CA THR A 88 8.63 5.76 0.73
C THR A 88 8.84 5.18 -0.68
N LEU A 89 7.99 5.57 -1.65
CA LEU A 89 8.08 5.17 -3.03
C LEU A 89 8.49 6.35 -3.92
N SER A 90 9.13 6.02 -5.04
CA SER A 90 9.45 6.93 -6.14
C SER A 90 8.95 6.37 -7.46
N LEU A 91 8.58 7.30 -8.35
CA LEU A 91 8.12 6.99 -9.70
C LEU A 91 9.33 7.01 -10.64
N SER A 92 9.61 5.88 -11.29
CA SER A 92 10.69 5.77 -12.26
C SER A 92 10.12 5.41 -13.62
N LEU A 93 10.20 6.34 -14.55
CA LEU A 93 9.62 6.20 -15.88
C LEU A 93 10.59 5.46 -16.81
N HIS A 94 10.05 4.64 -17.71
CA HIS A 94 10.84 3.99 -18.75
C HIS A 94 10.69 4.71 -20.09
N SER A 95 9.48 4.74 -20.65
CA SER A 95 9.20 5.43 -21.91
C SER A 95 7.72 5.76 -22.06
N MET A 96 7.45 6.90 -22.72
CA MET A 96 6.14 7.23 -23.27
C MET A 96 6.06 6.65 -24.69
N ASN A 97 5.06 5.85 -25.01
CA ASN A 97 4.95 5.19 -26.30
C ASN A 97 3.63 5.52 -26.99
N CYS A 98 3.69 6.22 -28.12
CA CYS A 98 2.53 6.64 -28.91
C CYS A 98 2.54 5.99 -30.30
N GLU A 99 1.36 5.69 -30.86
CA GLU A 99 1.24 5.15 -32.23
C GLU A 99 1.39 6.30 -33.23
N GLY A 100 2.32 6.17 -34.17
CA GLY A 100 2.44 7.11 -35.28
C GLY A 100 1.18 7.12 -36.16
N PHE A 101 0.80 8.25 -36.74
CA PHE A 101 -0.48 8.36 -37.44
C PHE A 101 -0.47 7.62 -38.80
N LYS A 102 0.57 7.82 -39.63
CA LYS A 102 0.70 7.19 -40.95
C LYS A 102 1.84 6.18 -41.02
N TYR A 103 2.94 6.38 -40.29
CA TYR A 103 4.07 5.47 -40.11
C TYR A 103 4.59 5.53 -38.67
N PRO A 104 5.31 4.50 -38.17
CA PRO A 104 5.82 4.48 -36.80
C PRO A 104 6.70 5.68 -36.45
N THR A 105 7.46 6.22 -37.39
CA THR A 105 8.41 7.33 -37.16
C THR A 105 7.87 8.71 -37.48
N ASP A 106 6.55 8.88 -37.62
CA ASP A 106 5.95 10.18 -37.92
C ASP A 106 5.99 11.14 -36.73
N ASP A 107 6.02 12.44 -37.01
CA ASP A 107 5.85 13.49 -35.99
C ASP A 107 4.40 13.62 -35.52
N TYR A 108 3.45 13.11 -36.31
CA TYR A 108 2.04 13.03 -35.97
C TYR A 108 1.72 11.68 -35.37
N VAL A 109 0.98 11.69 -34.27
CA VAL A 109 0.53 10.50 -33.55
C VAL A 109 -0.99 10.42 -33.53
N LEU A 110 -1.51 9.20 -33.38
CA LEU A 110 -2.94 8.96 -33.24
C LEU A 110 -3.42 9.47 -31.87
N VAL A 111 -4.48 10.28 -31.84
CA VAL A 111 -5.08 10.81 -30.62
C VAL A 111 -5.57 9.66 -29.73
N GLY A 112 -5.12 9.61 -28.48
CA GLY A 112 -5.48 8.56 -27.51
C GLY A 112 -4.60 7.31 -27.58
N SER A 113 -3.56 7.30 -28.41
CA SER A 113 -2.70 6.11 -28.62
C SER A 113 -1.52 5.99 -27.65
N CYS A 114 -1.24 7.02 -26.85
CA CYS A 114 -0.09 7.05 -25.97
C CYS A 114 -0.26 6.14 -24.73
N SER A 115 0.80 5.42 -24.39
CA SER A 115 0.93 4.56 -23.21
C SER A 115 2.22 4.88 -22.46
N LEU A 116 2.24 4.65 -21.15
CA LEU A 116 3.40 4.89 -20.31
C LEU A 116 3.85 3.58 -19.66
N SER A 117 5.12 3.24 -19.90
CA SER A 117 5.81 2.17 -19.20
C SER A 117 6.60 2.75 -18.02
N TYR A 118 6.42 2.21 -16.83
CA TYR A 118 7.08 2.69 -15.62
C TYR A 118 7.31 1.57 -14.61
N HIS A 119 8.17 1.85 -13.63
CA HIS A 119 8.37 1.01 -12.46
C HIS A 119 8.36 1.88 -11.20
N LEU A 120 8.07 1.24 -10.06
CA LEU A 120 8.12 1.89 -8.75
C LEU A 120 9.37 1.43 -8.02
N ASN A 121 10.05 2.38 -7.39
CA ASN A 121 11.25 2.13 -6.58
C ASN A 121 11.00 2.52 -5.12
N GLY A 122 11.78 1.94 -4.22
CA GLY A 122 11.74 2.24 -2.78
C GLY A 122 11.31 1.03 -1.95
N HIS A 123 10.76 1.31 -0.78
CA HIS A 123 10.42 0.25 0.19
C HIS A 123 9.01 0.46 0.74
N VAL A 124 8.31 -0.65 0.93
CA VAL A 124 7.02 -0.67 1.61
C VAL A 124 7.28 -0.87 3.09
N GLN A 125 6.95 0.14 3.91
CA GLN A 125 6.92 -0.08 5.35
C GLN A 125 5.68 -0.91 5.69
N ARG A 126 5.87 -2.22 5.92
CA ARG A 126 4.85 -3.00 6.60
C ARG A 126 4.76 -2.51 8.03
N LYS A 127 3.66 -1.86 8.40
CA LYS A 127 3.33 -1.74 9.82
C LYS A 127 3.03 -3.16 10.28
N ASN A 128 3.94 -3.74 11.04
CA ASN A 128 3.56 -4.83 11.92
C ASN A 128 2.66 -4.19 12.97
N ASP A 129 1.35 -4.23 12.73
CA ASP A 129 0.36 -4.01 13.77
C ASP A 129 0.47 -5.20 14.73
N ILE A 130 1.54 -5.21 15.53
CA ILE A 130 1.53 -5.90 16.80
C ILE A 130 0.45 -5.17 17.57
N LYS A 131 -0.78 -5.68 17.51
CA LYS A 131 -1.82 -5.35 18.49
C LYS A 131 -1.20 -5.71 19.83
N GLY A 132 -0.54 -4.74 20.45
CA GLY A 132 -0.15 -4.85 21.84
C GLY A 132 -1.45 -5.02 22.57
N SER A 133 -1.75 -6.25 22.99
CA SER A 133 -2.82 -6.52 23.93
C SER A 133 -2.52 -5.63 25.11
N THR A 134 -3.30 -4.57 25.26
CA THR A 134 -3.15 -3.60 26.33
C THR A 134 -3.19 -4.39 27.63
N SER A 135 -2.18 -4.20 28.46
CA SER A 135 -2.04 -4.89 29.76
C SER A 135 -3.26 -4.73 30.66
N SER A 136 -4.13 -3.75 30.38
CA SER A 136 -5.43 -3.56 31.02
C SER A 136 -6.34 -4.78 30.96
N ASP A 137 -6.29 -5.57 29.89
CA ASP A 137 -7.18 -6.73 29.75
C ASP A 137 -6.79 -7.83 30.75
N ILE A 138 -5.50 -7.97 31.05
CA ILE A 138 -5.02 -8.93 32.05
C ILE A 138 -5.35 -8.45 33.47
N PHE A 139 -5.19 -7.16 33.76
CA PHE A 139 -5.48 -6.61 35.08
C PHE A 139 -6.97 -6.64 35.43
N THR A 140 -7.86 -6.50 34.44
CA THR A 140 -9.31 -6.62 34.67
C THR A 140 -9.72 -8.05 35.00
N PHE A 141 -9.16 -9.06 34.32
CA PHE A 141 -9.42 -10.47 34.67
C PHE A 141 -8.98 -10.80 36.10
N PHE A 142 -7.78 -10.39 36.51
CA PHE A 142 -7.31 -10.64 37.88
C PHE A 142 -8.15 -9.90 38.92
N ALA A 143 -8.56 -8.65 38.65
CA ALA A 143 -9.43 -7.89 39.55
C ALA A 143 -10.83 -8.51 39.70
N ILE A 144 -11.40 -9.07 38.62
CA ILE A 144 -12.70 -9.74 38.68
C ILE A 144 -12.59 -11.04 39.48
N ILE A 145 -11.54 -11.83 39.28
CA ILE A 145 -11.32 -13.09 40.02
C ILE A 145 -11.15 -12.82 41.52
N THR A 146 -10.41 -11.75 41.90
CA THR A 146 -10.24 -11.40 43.31
C THR A 146 -11.53 -10.89 43.95
N ILE A 147 -12.36 -10.15 43.21
CA ILE A 147 -13.67 -9.71 43.72
C ILE A 147 -14.60 -10.91 43.92
N ILE A 148 -14.64 -11.86 42.97
CA ILE A 148 -15.46 -13.07 43.07
C ILE A 148 -15.02 -13.95 44.26
N SER A 149 -13.71 -14.11 44.49
CA SER A 149 -13.22 -14.91 45.62
C SER A 149 -13.53 -14.28 46.97
N ILE A 150 -13.49 -12.95 47.09
CA ILE A 150 -13.91 -12.22 48.30
C ILE A 150 -15.41 -12.40 48.56
N PHE A 151 -16.25 -12.33 47.53
CA PHE A 151 -17.69 -12.59 47.67
C PHE A 151 -18.02 -14.05 47.97
N CYS A 152 -17.25 -15.01 47.44
CA CYS A 152 -17.42 -16.43 47.75
C CYS A 152 -16.96 -16.79 49.18
N CYS A 153 -15.89 -16.17 49.69
CA CYS A 153 -15.44 -16.37 51.08
C CYS A 153 -16.28 -15.58 52.10
N GLY A 154 -16.88 -14.45 51.70
CA GLY A 154 -17.78 -13.65 52.55
C GLY A 154 -19.12 -14.33 52.88
N CYS A 155 -19.48 -15.42 52.19
CA CYS A 155 -20.69 -16.18 52.45
C CYS A 155 -20.51 -17.38 53.40
N GLN A 156 -19.30 -17.65 53.92
CA GLN A 156 -19.09 -18.67 54.96
C GLN A 156 -19.12 -18.07 56.37
N ASN A 157 -20.16 -17.31 56.67
CA ASN A 157 -20.66 -17.16 58.05
C ASN A 157 -21.97 -17.95 58.22
N ARG A 158 -21.97 -19.22 57.83
CA ARG A 158 -22.85 -20.23 58.42
C ARG A 158 -21.98 -21.25 59.12
N ARG A 159 -21.92 -21.16 60.45
CA ARG A 159 -21.53 -22.28 61.31
C ARG A 159 -22.43 -23.46 60.97
N ILE A 160 -21.93 -24.42 60.19
CA ILE A 160 -22.46 -25.77 60.27
C ILE A 160 -21.84 -26.38 61.52
N ARG A 161 -22.65 -26.52 62.58
CA ARG A 161 -22.32 -27.35 63.74
C ARG A 161 -22.21 -28.78 63.23
N TYR A 162 -20.99 -29.29 63.08
CA TYR A 162 -20.79 -30.74 63.15
C TYR A 162 -20.88 -31.11 64.62
N THR A 163 -21.87 -31.93 64.95
CA THR A 163 -22.07 -32.50 66.27
C THR A 163 -20.88 -33.40 66.60
N ASN A 164 -20.15 -33.05 67.66
CA ASN A 164 -19.16 -33.90 68.28
C ASN A 164 -19.80 -35.22 68.71
N ASN A 165 -19.25 -36.35 68.26
CA ASN A 165 -19.30 -37.62 68.97
C ASN A 165 -18.00 -38.37 68.67
N GLY A 166 -17.13 -38.46 69.68
CA GLY A 166 -16.10 -39.50 69.77
C GLY A 166 -14.65 -39.06 69.68
N TYR A 167 -14.11 -38.57 70.81
CA TYR A 167 -12.73 -38.72 71.32
C TYR A 167 -11.52 -38.36 70.42
N ASP A 168 -11.02 -37.14 70.67
CA ASP A 168 -9.65 -36.62 70.79
C ASP A 168 -8.42 -37.48 70.36
N ASP A 169 -7.68 -36.87 69.42
CA ASP A 169 -6.23 -36.62 69.37
C ASP A 169 -5.20 -37.75 69.58
N LEU A 170 -4.36 -37.99 68.56
CA LEU A 170 -2.90 -37.97 68.74
C LEU A 170 -2.10 -37.74 67.43
N ILE A 171 -1.59 -36.53 67.29
CA ILE A 171 -0.28 -36.13 66.76
C ILE A 171 0.35 -37.02 65.67
N VAL A 172 0.28 -36.58 64.40
CA VAL A 172 1.25 -36.98 63.37
C VAL A 172 2.16 -35.79 63.08
N GLY A 173 3.24 -35.71 63.85
CA GLY A 173 4.48 -35.10 63.38
C GLY A 173 5.29 -36.17 62.64
N ALA A 174 5.70 -35.90 61.40
CA ALA A 174 6.71 -36.70 60.72
C ALA A 174 7.81 -35.78 60.19
N ALA A 175 8.91 -35.76 60.94
CA ALA A 175 10.20 -35.25 60.52
C ALA A 175 11.06 -36.39 59.94
N THR A 176 11.89 -36.04 58.95
CA THR A 176 13.18 -36.66 58.57
C THR A 176 13.23 -38.12 58.07
N GLY A 177 13.91 -38.34 56.94
CA GLY A 177 14.56 -39.63 56.65
C GLY A 177 14.83 -39.91 55.17
N ALA A 178 16.10 -39.96 54.78
CA ALA A 178 16.61 -40.20 53.44
C ALA A 178 16.49 -41.66 52.98
N THR A 179 16.34 -41.90 51.66
CA THR A 179 16.92 -43.08 51.00
C THR A 179 17.32 -42.81 49.54
N ALA A 180 18.59 -43.12 49.28
CA ALA A 180 19.19 -43.65 48.06
C ALA A 180 19.05 -42.90 46.72
N ALA A 181 20.19 -42.32 46.32
CA ALA A 181 20.48 -41.92 44.96
C ALA A 181 20.48 -43.12 43.99
N THR A 182 19.95 -42.92 42.79
CA THR A 182 20.42 -43.64 41.60
C THR A 182 20.54 -42.67 40.42
N PHE A 183 21.65 -42.84 39.74
CA PHE A 183 22.22 -42.00 38.70
C PHE A 183 21.34 -41.96 37.43
N LEU A 184 21.32 -40.81 36.73
CA LEU A 184 21.83 -40.68 35.34
C LEU A 184 21.48 -39.30 34.70
N ARG A 185 22.54 -38.55 34.34
CA ARG A 185 22.71 -37.62 33.18
C ARG A 185 22.00 -36.24 33.19
N PRO A 186 22.45 -35.26 32.38
CA PRO A 186 23.82 -34.79 32.12
C PRO A 186 23.99 -33.26 32.30
N ARG A 187 25.25 -32.81 32.33
CA ARG A 187 25.75 -31.42 32.30
C ARG A 187 24.89 -30.47 31.43
N ARG A 188 24.29 -29.43 32.02
CA ARG A 188 23.89 -28.21 31.31
C ARG A 188 24.71 -27.01 31.78
N ARG A 189 25.30 -26.34 30.78
CA ARG A 189 26.14 -25.14 30.87
C ARG A 189 25.42 -24.02 31.61
N ARG A 190 26.11 -23.42 32.57
CA ARG A 190 25.75 -22.18 33.25
C ARG A 190 26.23 -21.01 32.36
N TYR A 191 25.32 -20.31 31.69
CA TYR A 191 25.59 -18.97 31.17
C TYR A 191 25.08 -17.96 32.21
N GLY A 192 25.99 -17.16 32.76
CA GLY A 192 25.68 -16.08 33.68
C GLY A 192 24.96 -14.94 32.96
N TRP A 193 23.87 -14.47 33.57
CA TRP A 193 23.20 -13.24 33.18
C TRP A 193 23.65 -12.13 34.12
N THR A 194 24.50 -11.24 33.62
CA THR A 194 24.83 -9.97 34.29
C THR A 194 24.19 -8.82 33.51
N GLY A 195 23.18 -8.19 34.13
CA GLY A 195 22.96 -6.74 34.11
C GLY A 195 22.53 -6.03 32.82
N GLY A 196 21.45 -5.25 32.93
CA GLY A 196 21.30 -3.99 32.19
C GLY A 196 20.03 -3.84 31.36
N TRP A 197 18.91 -3.41 31.96
CA TRP A 197 17.78 -2.85 31.22
C TRP A 197 18.03 -1.37 30.95
N PRO A 198 18.04 -0.89 29.69
CA PRO A 198 18.12 0.53 29.42
C PRO A 198 16.77 1.20 29.69
N ARG A 199 16.77 2.25 30.53
CA ARG A 199 15.65 3.17 30.72
C ARG A 199 15.33 3.84 29.37
N ARG A 200 14.25 3.43 28.70
CA ARG A 200 13.68 4.19 27.59
C ARG A 200 12.92 5.39 28.14
N ARG A 201 13.46 6.58 27.87
CA ARG A 201 12.75 7.86 27.97
C ARG A 201 11.46 7.76 27.16
N SER A 202 10.34 7.98 27.85
CA SER A 202 9.04 8.31 27.31
C SER A 202 9.13 9.59 26.49
N GLY A 203 9.33 9.45 25.18
CA GLY A 203 9.13 10.49 24.19
C GLY A 203 7.73 10.37 23.62
N GLY A 204 7.01 11.50 23.62
CA GLY A 204 5.59 11.65 23.31
C GLY A 204 5.05 10.82 22.15
N SER A 205 3.86 10.27 22.40
CA SER A 205 2.97 9.70 21.40
C SER A 205 2.55 10.80 20.43
N SER A 206 3.10 10.78 19.20
CA SER A 206 2.54 11.51 18.07
C SER A 206 1.68 10.56 17.26
N ILE A 207 0.38 10.68 17.54
CA ILE A 207 -0.78 10.54 16.66
C ILE A 207 -0.47 10.07 15.22
N LEU A 208 -1.19 9.02 14.81
CA LEU A 208 -1.29 8.46 13.47
C LEU A 208 -1.09 9.48 12.34
N ARG A 209 0.07 9.42 11.68
CA ARG A 209 0.14 9.75 10.25
C ARG A 209 -0.23 8.49 9.47
N THR A 210 -1.43 8.47 8.88
CA THR A 210 -1.60 7.82 7.57
C THR A 210 -0.41 8.22 6.73
N GLY A 211 0.37 7.25 6.22
CA GLY A 211 1.65 7.54 5.57
C GLY A 211 1.51 8.72 4.62
N LYS A 212 2.21 9.82 4.92
CA LYS A 212 2.10 11.07 4.16
C LYS A 212 2.32 10.70 2.69
N ARG A 213 1.33 10.95 1.84
CA ARG A 213 1.47 10.82 0.39
C ARG A 213 2.08 12.11 -0.15
N ARG A 214 2.78 12.01 -1.28
CA ARG A 214 3.36 13.12 -2.00
C ARG A 214 3.19 12.90 -3.49
N LYS A 215 3.25 13.98 -4.25
CA LYS A 215 3.47 13.91 -5.69
C LYS A 215 4.91 13.44 -5.95
N ALA A 216 5.04 12.25 -6.50
CA ALA A 216 6.28 11.74 -7.04
C ALA A 216 6.37 12.15 -8.52
N VAL A 217 7.54 12.61 -8.94
CA VAL A 217 7.79 13.07 -10.31
C VAL A 217 8.90 12.21 -10.92
N GLY A 218 8.71 11.81 -12.18
CA GLY A 218 9.72 11.14 -12.99
C GLY A 218 9.78 11.73 -14.40
N PHE A 219 10.83 11.41 -15.15
CA PHE A 219 11.07 11.93 -16.50
C PHE A 219 11.38 10.80 -17.47
N CYS A 220 10.90 10.92 -18.72
CA CYS A 220 11.25 10.02 -19.81
C CYS A 220 11.10 10.69 -21.18
N GLY A 221 11.77 10.13 -22.19
CA GLY A 221 11.55 10.49 -23.58
C GLY A 221 10.32 9.79 -24.18
N THR A 222 10.12 10.00 -25.48
CA THR A 222 9.11 9.31 -26.27
C THR A 222 9.75 8.20 -27.10
N THR A 223 9.09 7.05 -27.19
CA THR A 223 9.35 5.99 -28.15
C THR A 223 8.13 5.90 -29.06
N ARG A 224 8.30 5.48 -30.31
CA ARG A 224 7.19 5.36 -31.26
C ARG A 224 6.98 3.91 -31.66
N ARG A 225 5.71 3.52 -31.82
CA ARG A 225 5.25 2.18 -32.18
C ARG A 225 4.48 2.20 -33.50
#